data_AF-A0A2M6NSM8-F1
#
_entry.id   AF-A0A2M6NSM8-F1
#
_cell.length_a   1.000
_cell.length_b   1.000
_cell.length_c   1.000
_cell.angle_alpha   90.00
_cell.angle_beta   90.00
_cell.angle_gamma   90.00
#
_symmetry.space_group_name_H-M   'P 1'
#
loop_
_entity.id
_entity.type
_entity.pdbx_description
1 polymer ?
#
loop_
_entity_poly.entity_id
_entity_poly.type
_entity_poly.pdbx_seq_one_letter_code
_entity_poly.pdbx_strand_id
1 'polypeptide(L)' 'MFKKIIISIIKIYQIFISPVLGRNCRFYPSCSQYCYLAVEKYGAWKGVWQGIKRIARCHPWNEGGVDLP' A
#
# COMPACT_ATOMS: atom_id res chain seq x y z
N MET A 1 -13.95 14.10 -3.49
CA MET A 1 -14.30 13.48 -2.19
C MET A 1 -13.71 12.07 -2.02
N PHE A 2 -13.95 11.14 -2.94
CA PHE A 2 -13.59 9.72 -2.81
C PHE A 2 -12.11 9.42 -2.43
N LYS A 3 -11.14 10.14 -3.00
CA LYS A 3 -9.72 9.95 -2.68
C LYS A 3 -9.40 10.10 -1.19
N LYS A 4 -10.01 11.09 -0.52
CA LYS A 4 -9.77 11.37 0.91
C LYS A 4 -10.34 10.27 1.80
N ILE A 5 -11.49 9.72 1.43
CA ILE A 5 -12.11 8.62 2.18
C ILE A 5 -11.21 7.38 2.16
N ILE A 6 -10.74 6.99 0.96
CA ILE A 6 -9.83 5.84 0.82
C ILE A 6 -8.52 6.09 1.57
N ILE A 7 -7.94 7.29 1.45
CA ILE A 7 -6.72 7.65 2.19
C ILE A 7 -6.94 7.55 3.71
N SER A 8 -8.08 8.03 4.23
CA SER A 8 -8.40 7.91 5.65
C SER A 8 -8.53 6.46 6.08
N ILE A 9 -9.17 5.60 5.28
CA ILE A 9 -9.25 4.15 5.55
C ILE A 9 -7.86 3.52 5.58
N ILE A 10 -6.99 3.85 4.61
CA ILE A 10 -5.60 3.35 4.56
C ILE A 10 -4.81 3.82 5.79
N LYS A 11 -4.99 5.06 6.23
CA LYS A 11 -4.34 5.57 7.45
C LYS A 11 -4.83 4.86 8.72
N ILE A 12 -6.14 4.63 8.85
CA ILE A 12 -6.70 3.85 9.96
C ILE A 12 -6.09 2.44 9.93
N TYR A 13 -6.07 1.80 8.77
CA TYR A 13 -5.42 0.49 8.60
C TYR A 13 -3.94 0.52 8.99
N GLN A 14 -3.18 1.55 8.58
CA GLN A 14 -1.77 1.71 8.95
C GLN A 14 -1.59 1.86 10.48
N ILE A 15 -2.45 2.60 11.16
CA ILE A 15 -2.31 2.84 12.60
C ILE A 15 -2.69 1.61 13.42
N PHE A 16 -3.78 0.92 13.04
CA PHE A 16 -4.31 -0.21 13.81
C PHE A 16 -3.66 -1.55 13.44
N ILE A 17 -3.35 -1.77 12.15
CA ILE A 17 -2.88 -3.07 11.65
C ILE A 17 -1.38 -3.08 11.37
N SER A 18 -0.76 -1.99 10.91
CA SER A 18 0.69 -1.97 10.65
C SER A 18 1.58 -2.32 11.86
N PRO A 19 1.29 -1.91 13.12
CA PRO A 19 2.13 -2.31 14.25
C PRO A 19 1.99 -3.80 14.60
N VAL A 20 0.82 -4.40 14.31
CA VAL A 20 0.55 -5.82 14.56
C VAL A 20 1.16 -6.71 13.47
N LEU A 21 1.18 -6.23 12.22
CA LEU A 21 1.65 -7.00 11.07
C LEU A 21 3.19 -6.98 10.89
N GLY A 22 3.92 -6.15 11.63
CA GLY A 22 5.38 -6.01 11.51
C GLY A 22 5.87 -5.55 10.13
N ARG A 23 7.20 -5.49 9.93
CA ARG A 23 7.83 -5.20 8.63
C ARG A 23 7.82 -6.44 7.72
N ASN A 24 6.63 -6.95 7.39
CA ASN A 24 6.47 -8.08 6.46
C ASN A 24 6.52 -7.66 4.97
N CYS A 25 6.49 -6.36 4.68
CA CYS A 25 6.64 -5.86 3.32
C CYS A 25 8.08 -6.03 2.84
N ARG A 26 8.27 -6.83 1.78
CA ARG A 26 9.56 -6.99 1.10
C ARG A 26 9.93 -5.82 0.20
N PHE A 27 8.93 -5.04 -0.20
CA PHE A 27 9.14 -3.86 -1.03
C PHE A 27 9.16 -2.59 -0.19
N TYR A 28 10.02 -1.65 -0.57
CA TYR A 28 10.07 -0.30 -0.02
C TYR A 28 9.53 0.72 -1.03
N PRO A 29 8.69 1.67 -0.61
CA PRO A 29 8.01 1.74 0.68
C PRO A 29 7.01 0.59 0.87
N SER A 30 6.49 0.42 2.09
CA SER A 30 5.55 -0.67 2.43
C SER A 30 4.34 -0.71 1.50
N CYS A 31 3.68 -1.86 1.34
CA CYS A 31 2.52 -2.00 0.47
C CYS A 31 1.38 -1.02 0.82
N SER A 32 1.17 -0.72 2.09
CA SER A 32 0.19 0.28 2.54
C SER A 32 0.60 1.70 2.17
N GLN A 33 1.88 2.05 2.30
CA GLN A 33 2.41 3.36 1.91
C GLN A 33 2.44 3.54 0.40
N TYR A 34 2.77 2.49 -0.36
CA TYR A 34 2.63 2.47 -1.80
C TYR A 34 1.18 2.69 -2.21
N CYS A 35 0.22 2.02 -1.56
CA CYS A 35 -1.20 2.20 -1.84
C CYS A 35 -1.66 3.65 -1.56
N TYR A 36 -1.20 4.25 -0.45
CA TYR A 36 -1.44 5.67 -0.15
C TYR A 36 -0.92 6.58 -1.28
N LEU A 37 0.35 6.43 -1.65
CA LEU A 37 1.00 7.27 -2.67
C LEU A 37 0.37 7.04 -4.06
N ALA A 38 0.01 5.80 -4.39
CA ALA A 38 -0.64 5.46 -5.65
C ALA A 38 -2.06 6.05 -5.73
N VAL A 39 -2.82 6.04 -4.62
CA VAL A 39 -4.15 6.68 -4.54
C VAL A 39 -4.04 8.20 -4.63
N GLU A 40 -2.98 8.77 -4.04
CA GLU A 40 -2.70 10.20 -4.12
C GLU A 40 -2.31 10.65 -5.54
N LYS A 41 -1.48 9.86 -6.23
CA LYS A 41 -0.96 10.16 -7.59
C LYS A 41 -1.92 9.82 -8.71
N TYR A 42 -2.54 8.62 -8.70
CA TYR A 42 -3.37 8.11 -9.79
C TYR A 42 -4.88 8.16 -9.49
N GLY A 43 -5.27 8.53 -8.27
CA GLY A 43 -6.66 8.53 -7.82
C GLY A 43 -7.09 7.20 -7.19
N ALA A 44 -8.29 7.21 -6.60
CA ALA A 44 -8.88 6.11 -5.83
C ALA A 44 -8.79 4.73 -6.52
N TRP A 45 -9.38 4.60 -7.70
CA TRP A 45 -9.50 3.31 -8.39
C TRP A 45 -8.15 2.76 -8.89
N LYS A 46 -7.38 3.58 -9.62
CA LYS A 46 -6.07 3.16 -10.14
C LYS A 46 -5.05 2.91 -9.01
N GLY A 47 -5.07 3.74 -7.98
CA GLY A 47 -4.18 3.60 -6.84
C GLY A 47 -4.43 2.32 -6.03
N VAL A 48 -5.70 2.01 -5.76
CA VAL A 48 -6.08 0.76 -5.09
C VAL A 48 -5.71 -0.45 -5.95
N TRP A 49 -5.95 -0.40 -7.26
CA TRP A 49 -5.58 -1.49 -8.17
C TRP A 49 -4.06 -1.77 -8.16
N GLN A 50 -3.24 -0.72 -8.26
CA GLN A 50 -1.77 -0.83 -8.19
C GLN A 50 -1.33 -1.41 -6.83
N GLY A 51 -1.93 -0.93 -5.72
CA GLY A 51 -1.66 -1.42 -4.38
C GLY A 51 -1.98 -2.91 -4.19
N ILE A 52 -3.15 -3.35 -4.64
CA ILE A 52 -3.57 -4.76 -4.57
C ILE A 52 -2.64 -5.64 -5.41
N LYS A 53 -2.32 -5.22 -6.63
CA LYS A 53 -1.40 -5.95 -7.51
C LYS A 53 -0.03 -6.13 -6.85
N ARG A 54 0.45 -5.12 -6.13
CA ARG A 54 1.72 -5.20 -5.39
C ARG A 54 1.62 -6.08 -4.15
N ILE A 55 0.52 -6.02 -3.40
CA ILE A 55 0.27 -6.92 -2.25
C ILE A 55 0.31 -8.38 -2.72
N ALA A 56 -0.31 -8.70 -3.86
CA ALA A 56 -0.27 -10.04 -4.44
C ALA A 56 1.16 -10.50 -4.82
N ARG A 57 2.05 -9.57 -5.18
CA ARG A 57 3.48 -9.84 -5.44
C ARG A 57 4.33 -9.87 -4.18
N CYS A 58 3.81 -9.42 -3.03
CA CYS A 58 4.53 -9.39 -1.77
C CYS A 58 4.47 -10.76 -1.07
N HIS A 59 5.07 -11.77 -1.69
CA HIS A 59 5.20 -13.13 -1.16
C HIS A 59 6.64 -13.45 -0.74
N PRO A 60 6.87 -14.42 0.16
CA PRO A 60 8.19 -14.77 0.67
C PRO A 60 9.19 -15.28 -0.39
N TRP A 61 8.72 -15.66 -1.57
CA TRP A 61 9.58 -16.01 -2.71
C TRP A 61 9.97 -14.84 -3.61
N ASN A 62 9.57 -13.61 -3.31
CA ASN A 62 9.99 -12.45 -4.07
C ASN A 62 11.20 -11.81 -3.39
N GLU A 63 12.20 -11.41 -4.17
CA GLU A 63 13.44 -10.79 -3.64
C GLU A 63 13.16 -9.44 -2.96
N GLY A 64 11.99 -8.83 -3.24
CA GLY A 64 11.66 -7.51 -2.75
C GLY A 64 12.39 -6.43 -3.54
N GLY A 65 12.40 -5.19 -3.04
CA GLY A 65 13.09 -4.09 -3.70
C GLY A 65 12.43 -2.73 -3.52
N VAL A 66 13.02 -1.69 -4.12
CA VAL A 66 12.45 -0.34 -4.11
C VAL A 66 11.53 -0.18 -5.32
N ASP A 67 10.25 0.05 -5.07
CA ASP A 67 9.26 0.29 -6.11
C ASP A 67 8.37 1.46 -5.68
N LEU A 68 8.31 2.53 -6.48
CA LEU A 68 7.63 3.78 -6.18
C LEU A 68 6.49 3.99 -7.18
N PRO A 69 5.30 4.44 -6.74
CA PRO A 69 4.17 4.65 -7.62
C PRO A 69 4.34 5.91 -8.49
#